data_AF-A0A0F9U273-F1
#
_entry.id   AF-A0A0F9U273-F1
#
_cell.length_a   1.000
_cell.length_b   1.000
_cell.length_c   1.000
_cell.angle_alpha   90.00
_cell.angle_beta   90.00
_cell.angle_gamma   90.00
#
_symmetry.space_group_name_H-M   'P 1'
#
loop_
_entity.id
_entity.type
_entity.pdbx_description
1 polymer ?
#
loop_
_entity_poly.entity_id
_entity_poly.type
_entity_poly.pdbx_seq_one_letter_code
_entity_poly.pdbx_strand_id
1 'polypeptide(L)'
;MHFHWQNLSEDDKRRRRVPFNGRAWWHFGKDSGWNLAWQWVFSPRLRCKFSIGHDEESGYGFSIGLPFFALYVSLGYPGSYKKDKRDLSLSIHDWTLWWRVWADPDCWNNQRPRWRDGSFHFLDVLLGKVKHWKEDERVVDVLLPLPERSYPGTVEMYTGIWKRPRWFADRRSMCEVEIPRGGKAPQFPGKGENSWDCGDDAIYGLHRECKTVPEAVGKYVEAVLHNRERRGVAFDYNPKEATG
;
A
#
# COMPACT_ATOMS: atom_id res chain seq x y z
N MET A 1 -12.43 26.20 27.02
CA MET A 1 -11.51 25.73 25.97
C MET A 1 -10.65 24.64 26.57
N HIS A 2 -10.28 23.61 25.81
CA HIS A 2 -9.38 22.57 26.31
C HIS A 2 -8.35 22.20 25.25
N PHE A 3 -7.12 21.96 25.73
CA PHE A 3 -6.00 21.50 24.93
C PHE A 3 -5.79 20.01 25.21
N HIS A 4 -5.63 19.23 24.15
CA HIS A 4 -5.34 17.81 24.22
C HIS A 4 -4.13 17.52 23.36
N TRP A 5 -3.23 16.65 23.82
CA TRP A 5 -2.10 16.21 23.02
C TRP A 5 -1.85 14.72 23.26
N GLN A 6 -1.36 14.04 22.23
CA GLN A 6 -1.08 12.62 22.24
C GLN A 6 0.29 12.37 21.58
N ASN A 7 1.12 11.57 22.25
CA ASN A 7 2.35 11.04 21.66
C ASN A 7 2.03 9.75 20.90
N LEU A 8 2.04 9.81 19.57
CA LEU A 8 1.71 8.66 18.73
C LEU A 8 2.86 7.64 18.61
N SER A 9 4.06 7.98 19.10
CA SER A 9 5.19 7.05 19.15
C SER A 9 5.08 6.02 20.30
N GLU A 10 4.25 6.28 21.31
CA GLU A 10 4.04 5.37 22.46
C GLU A 10 3.02 4.27 22.17
N ASP A 11 1.99 4.55 21.36
CA ASP A 11 0.93 3.60 21.05
C ASP A 11 1.31 2.58 19.95
N ASP A 12 2.26 2.92 19.06
CA ASP A 12 2.66 2.06 17.95
C ASP A 12 3.91 1.23 18.29
N LYS A 13 3.72 0.13 19.04
CA LYS A 13 4.78 -0.83 19.44
C LYS A 13 5.61 -1.38 18.27
N ARG A 14 5.13 -1.26 17.02
CA ARG A 14 5.81 -1.75 15.79
C ARG A 14 6.69 -0.70 15.12
N ARG A 15 6.57 0.60 15.45
CA ARG A 15 7.27 1.71 14.77
C ARG A 15 8.14 2.58 15.68
N ARG A 16 8.90 1.97 16.59
CA ARG A 16 9.98 2.63 17.39
C ARG A 16 11.07 3.38 16.60
N ARG A 17 10.97 3.53 15.28
CA ARG A 17 11.99 4.12 14.41
C ARG A 17 11.79 5.61 14.10
N VAL A 18 10.69 6.22 14.52
CA VAL A 18 10.42 7.64 14.25
C VAL A 18 10.42 8.40 15.58
N PRO A 19 11.51 9.12 15.92
CA PRO A 19 11.68 9.68 17.27
C PRO A 19 10.70 10.82 17.61
N PHE A 20 9.94 11.34 16.63
CA PHE A 20 9.03 12.46 16.83
C PHE A 20 7.76 12.30 15.97
N ASN A 21 6.73 11.67 16.54
CA ASN A 21 5.37 11.64 15.99
C ASN A 21 4.37 12.02 17.09
N GLY A 22 3.68 13.14 16.95
CA GLY A 22 2.72 13.61 17.94
C GLY A 22 1.55 14.32 17.28
N ARG A 23 0.43 14.36 17.98
CA ARG A 23 -0.78 15.05 17.56
C ARG A 23 -1.30 15.90 18.71
N ALA A 24 -1.80 17.08 18.41
CA ALA A 24 -2.42 17.97 19.38
C ALA A 24 -3.71 18.56 18.82
N TRP A 25 -4.60 18.93 19.72
CA TRP A 25 -5.91 19.50 19.43
C TRP A 25 -6.18 20.66 20.35
N TRP A 26 -6.75 21.71 19.78
CA TRP A 26 -7.33 22.82 20.51
C TRP A 26 -8.83 22.85 20.23
N HIS A 27 -9.63 22.67 21.29
CA HIS A 27 -11.08 22.72 21.21
C HIS A 27 -11.63 24.06 21.71
N PHE A 28 -12.38 24.75 20.85
CA PHE A 28 -12.86 26.11 21.10
C PHE A 28 -14.23 26.13 21.79
N GLY A 29 -14.31 25.69 23.04
CA GLY A 29 -15.55 25.68 23.83
C GLY A 29 -16.25 24.30 23.84
N LYS A 30 -17.15 24.06 24.80
CA LYS A 30 -17.81 22.75 24.97
C LYS A 30 -18.84 22.45 23.88
N ASP A 31 -19.50 23.48 23.36
CA ASP A 31 -20.67 23.33 22.47
C ASP A 31 -20.44 23.84 21.04
N SER A 32 -19.25 24.39 20.73
CA SER A 32 -19.03 25.07 19.45
C SER A 32 -18.70 24.12 18.30
N GLY A 33 -18.28 22.88 18.56
CA GLY A 33 -17.83 21.93 17.53
C GLY A 33 -16.58 22.34 16.73
N TRP A 34 -15.95 23.48 17.04
CA TRP A 34 -14.72 23.92 16.40
C TRP A 34 -13.50 23.29 17.07
N ASN A 35 -12.67 22.62 16.28
CA ASN A 35 -11.37 22.11 16.71
C ASN A 35 -10.28 22.48 15.71
N LEU A 36 -9.11 22.83 16.24
CA LEU A 36 -7.87 22.93 15.47
C LEU A 36 -7.01 21.73 15.87
N ALA A 37 -6.82 20.78 14.98
CA ALA A 37 -5.89 19.68 15.20
C ALA A 37 -4.61 19.92 14.42
N TRP A 38 -3.48 19.55 14.98
CA TRP A 38 -2.25 19.43 14.22
C TRP A 38 -1.47 18.18 14.58
N GLN A 39 -0.84 17.57 13.58
CA GLN A 39 0.03 16.41 13.75
C GLN A 39 1.40 16.74 13.19
N TRP A 40 2.46 16.31 13.87
CA TRP A 40 3.83 16.35 13.35
C TRP A 40 4.41 14.96 13.25
N VAL A 41 5.10 14.67 12.16
CA VAL A 41 5.84 13.41 11.97
C VAL A 41 7.12 13.66 11.20
N PHE A 42 8.19 12.98 11.58
CA PHE A 42 9.40 12.96 10.78
C PHE A 42 9.17 12.16 9.48
N SER A 43 9.31 12.83 8.33
CA SER A 43 9.13 12.22 7.01
C SER A 43 10.29 12.56 6.09
N PRO A 44 10.91 11.60 5.37
CA PRO A 44 11.98 11.90 4.42
C PRO A 44 11.46 12.46 3.08
N ARG A 45 10.15 12.64 2.91
CA ARG A 45 9.54 12.98 1.61
C ARG A 45 8.84 14.34 1.66
N LEU A 46 9.04 15.11 0.59
CA LEU A 46 8.26 16.32 0.33
C LEU A 46 6.82 15.96 -0.07
N ARG A 47 5.83 16.51 0.62
CA ARG A 47 4.40 16.36 0.31
C ARG A 47 3.66 17.65 0.62
N CYS A 48 2.60 17.94 -0.10
CA CYS A 48 1.63 18.97 0.26
C CYS A 48 0.25 18.42 -0.05
N LYS A 49 -0.73 18.55 0.84
CA LYS A 49 -2.11 18.14 0.60
C LYS A 49 -3.04 19.18 1.21
N PHE A 50 -4.00 19.63 0.44
CA PHE A 50 -5.15 20.37 0.91
C PHE A 50 -6.38 19.50 0.66
N SER A 51 -7.31 19.45 1.60
CA SER A 51 -8.55 18.67 1.48
C SER A 51 -9.70 19.34 2.21
N ILE A 52 -10.89 19.23 1.65
CA ILE A 52 -12.16 19.67 2.20
C ILE A 52 -13.07 18.43 2.22
N GLY A 53 -13.65 18.12 3.38
CA GLY A 53 -14.60 17.00 3.55
C GLY A 53 -14.00 15.61 3.74
N HIS A 54 -12.70 15.49 4.02
CA HIS A 54 -12.03 14.19 4.20
C HIS A 54 -12.10 13.69 5.65
N ASP A 55 -12.66 12.50 5.84
CA ASP A 55 -12.87 11.75 7.10
C ASP A 55 -13.83 12.36 8.15
N GLU A 56 -14.28 11.48 9.03
CA GLU A 56 -15.40 11.59 9.97
C GLU A 56 -15.38 12.79 10.95
N GLU A 57 -14.32 13.61 10.96
CA GLU A 57 -14.09 14.64 11.98
C GLU A 57 -13.83 16.09 11.51
N SER A 58 -13.69 16.46 10.23
CA SER A 58 -13.36 17.88 9.93
C SER A 58 -13.71 18.41 8.53
N GLY A 59 -14.04 19.71 8.50
CA GLY A 59 -14.43 20.46 7.30
C GLY A 59 -13.28 20.84 6.37
N TYR A 60 -12.12 21.23 6.92
CA TYR A 60 -10.93 21.62 6.14
C TYR A 60 -9.67 20.98 6.71
N GLY A 61 -8.78 20.51 5.83
CA GLY A 61 -7.50 19.91 6.16
C GLY A 61 -6.40 20.44 5.25
N PHE A 62 -5.27 20.80 5.84
CA PHE A 62 -4.05 21.17 5.15
C PHE A 62 -2.89 20.36 5.72
N SER A 63 -2.00 19.85 4.89
CA SER A 63 -0.78 19.21 5.34
C SER A 63 0.38 19.55 4.43
N ILE A 64 1.53 19.74 5.07
CA ILE A 64 2.80 20.00 4.42
C ILE A 64 3.85 19.08 5.03
N GLY A 65 4.39 18.20 4.21
CA GLY A 65 5.56 17.39 4.48
C GLY A 65 6.78 18.03 3.85
N LEU A 66 7.74 18.43 4.67
CA LEU A 66 9.12 18.68 4.26
C LEU A 66 9.98 17.48 4.65
N PRO A 67 11.16 17.29 4.02
CA PRO A 67 12.15 16.38 4.55
C PRO A 67 12.39 16.66 6.05
N PHE A 68 12.40 15.62 6.86
CA PHE A 68 12.59 15.62 8.31
C PHE A 68 11.42 16.15 9.15
N PHE A 69 10.40 16.75 8.55
CA PHE A 69 9.25 17.29 9.29
C PHE A 69 8.01 17.40 8.42
N ALA A 70 6.91 16.78 8.83
CA ALA A 70 5.61 16.95 8.21
C ALA A 70 4.59 17.44 9.24
N LEU A 71 3.92 18.55 8.92
CA LEU A 71 2.85 19.16 9.69
C LEU A 71 1.50 18.92 8.99
N TYR A 72 0.54 18.40 9.72
CA TYR A 72 -0.85 18.31 9.31
C TYR A 72 -1.61 19.28 10.20
N VAL A 73 -2.52 20.05 9.64
CA VAL A 73 -3.41 20.98 10.33
C VAL A 73 -4.81 20.73 9.82
N SER A 74 -5.76 20.46 10.69
CA SER A 74 -7.17 20.37 10.33
C SER A 74 -8.02 21.31 11.18
N LEU A 75 -9.03 21.86 10.55
CA LEU A 75 -10.02 22.73 11.16
C LEU A 75 -11.40 22.09 10.98
N GLY A 76 -12.00 21.66 12.09
CA GLY A 76 -13.40 21.24 12.14
C GLY A 76 -14.32 22.40 12.46
N TYR A 77 -15.56 22.33 11.96
CA TYR A 77 -16.64 23.26 12.29
C TYR A 77 -17.91 22.46 12.62
N PRO A 78 -18.82 23.01 13.45
CA PRO A 78 -20.04 22.31 13.88
C PRO A 78 -20.98 22.06 12.70
N GLY A 79 -21.51 20.84 12.60
CA GLY A 79 -22.49 20.47 11.58
C GLY A 79 -21.93 19.74 10.36
N SER A 80 -20.69 19.23 10.39
CA SER A 80 -20.15 18.37 9.32
C SER A 80 -20.82 16.99 9.21
N TYR A 81 -21.88 16.73 9.98
CA TYR A 81 -22.68 15.51 9.91
C TYR A 81 -23.59 15.51 8.65
N LYS A 82 -22.95 15.12 7.53
CA LYS A 82 -23.47 14.49 6.29
C LYS A 82 -24.67 15.09 5.56
N LYS A 83 -24.44 15.34 4.26
CA LYS A 83 -25.34 14.81 3.21
C LYS A 83 -24.64 14.41 1.91
N ASP A 84 -23.50 15.02 1.60
CA ASP A 84 -22.68 14.66 0.43
C ASP A 84 -21.27 14.25 0.87
N LYS A 85 -20.93 12.96 0.76
CA LYS A 85 -19.57 12.43 0.94
C LYS A 85 -18.70 12.81 -0.27
N ARG A 86 -18.54 14.10 -0.53
CA ARG A 86 -17.84 14.59 -1.71
C ARG A 86 -16.58 15.29 -1.27
N ASP A 87 -15.46 14.74 -1.67
CA ASP A 87 -14.14 15.26 -1.35
C ASP A 87 -13.70 16.29 -2.38
N LEU A 88 -13.17 17.41 -1.90
CA LEU A 88 -12.30 18.28 -2.69
C LEU A 88 -10.89 18.20 -2.13
N SER A 89 -9.91 17.72 -2.89
CA SER A 89 -8.53 17.63 -2.45
C SER A 89 -7.54 17.98 -3.55
N LEU A 90 -6.45 18.61 -3.18
CA LEU A 90 -5.31 18.90 -4.03
C LEU A 90 -4.05 18.42 -3.31
N SER A 91 -3.27 17.51 -3.90
CA SER A 91 -2.02 17.05 -3.29
C SER A 91 -0.86 16.98 -4.27
N ILE A 92 0.34 17.32 -3.80
CA ILE A 92 1.58 17.22 -4.55
C ILE A 92 2.52 16.33 -3.74
N HIS A 93 2.91 15.20 -4.31
CA HIS A 93 3.94 14.32 -3.75
C HIS A 93 4.55 13.45 -4.85
N ASP A 94 5.80 13.01 -4.64
CA ASP A 94 6.51 12.12 -5.58
C ASP A 94 6.46 12.64 -7.04
N TRP A 95 6.67 13.94 -7.22
CA TRP A 95 6.58 14.64 -8.52
C TRP A 95 5.27 14.43 -9.27
N THR A 96 4.17 14.26 -8.54
CA THR A 96 2.84 14.13 -9.09
C THR A 96 1.88 15.06 -8.36
N LEU A 97 1.15 15.86 -9.14
CA LEU A 97 0.00 16.62 -8.68
C LEU A 97 -1.24 15.74 -8.80
N TRP A 98 -2.02 15.63 -7.74
CA TRP A 98 -3.28 14.91 -7.68
C TRP A 98 -4.38 15.90 -7.33
N TRP A 99 -5.52 15.77 -7.98
CA TRP A 99 -6.70 16.54 -7.62
C TRP A 99 -7.91 15.63 -7.60
N ARG A 100 -8.80 15.96 -6.67
CA ARG A 100 -10.13 15.40 -6.55
C ARG A 100 -11.06 16.58 -6.37
N VAL A 101 -12.04 16.72 -7.24
CA VAL A 101 -13.00 17.81 -7.24
C VAL A 101 -14.37 17.19 -7.03
N TRP A 102 -14.92 17.34 -5.84
CA TRP A 102 -16.26 16.85 -5.52
C TRP A 102 -16.43 15.35 -5.81
N ALA A 103 -15.44 14.49 -5.56
CA ALA A 103 -15.57 13.06 -5.87
C ALA A 103 -15.93 12.25 -4.62
N ASP A 104 -16.67 11.16 -4.80
CA ASP A 104 -16.99 10.26 -3.67
C ASP A 104 -15.78 9.34 -3.39
N PRO A 105 -15.22 9.36 -2.17
CA PRO A 105 -14.03 8.59 -1.80
C PRO A 105 -14.28 7.07 -1.78
N ASP A 106 -15.53 6.65 -1.56
CA ASP A 106 -15.87 5.24 -1.34
C ASP A 106 -16.19 4.48 -2.63
N CYS A 107 -16.32 5.18 -3.77
CA CYS A 107 -16.56 4.52 -5.05
C CYS A 107 -15.43 4.72 -6.07
N TRP A 108 -14.85 3.60 -6.49
CA TRP A 108 -14.02 3.52 -7.67
C TRP A 108 -14.92 3.47 -8.91
N ASN A 109 -14.76 4.40 -9.86
CA ASN A 109 -15.48 4.35 -11.13
C ASN A 109 -14.56 4.83 -12.27
N ASN A 110 -14.34 3.98 -13.28
CA ASN A 110 -13.48 4.27 -14.43
C ASN A 110 -14.08 5.28 -15.43
N GLN A 111 -15.39 5.57 -15.33
CA GLN A 111 -16.10 6.53 -16.18
C GLN A 111 -16.04 7.97 -15.63
N ARG A 112 -15.40 8.19 -14.47
CA ARG A 112 -15.27 9.52 -13.90
C ARG A 112 -14.40 10.40 -14.81
N PRO A 113 -14.84 11.64 -15.13
CA PRO A 113 -14.03 12.55 -15.93
C PRO A 113 -12.70 12.90 -15.24
N ARG A 114 -11.58 12.88 -15.98
CA ARG A 114 -10.24 13.17 -15.44
C ARG A 114 -10.08 14.59 -14.88
N TRP A 115 -10.87 15.55 -15.35
CA TRP A 115 -10.88 16.89 -14.77
C TRP A 115 -11.41 16.90 -13.33
N ARG A 116 -12.22 15.89 -12.96
CA ARG A 116 -12.83 15.75 -11.64
C ARG A 116 -11.98 14.91 -10.69
N ASP A 117 -11.32 13.86 -11.17
CA ASP A 117 -10.47 12.98 -10.37
C ASP A 117 -9.28 12.56 -11.23
N GLY A 118 -8.10 13.10 -10.94
CA GLY A 118 -6.98 13.00 -11.86
C GLY A 118 -5.62 13.25 -11.22
N SER A 119 -4.59 12.92 -11.99
CA SER A 119 -3.20 13.13 -11.63
C SER A 119 -2.41 13.69 -12.81
N PHE A 120 -1.39 14.48 -12.50
CA PHE A 120 -0.43 15.03 -13.44
C PHE A 120 0.97 14.69 -12.96
N HIS A 121 1.63 13.81 -13.70
CA HIS A 121 2.97 13.32 -13.40
C HIS A 121 4.01 14.21 -14.08
N PHE A 122 4.62 15.15 -13.34
CA PHE A 122 5.58 16.11 -13.88
C PHE A 122 6.76 15.42 -14.56
N LEU A 123 7.28 14.32 -13.96
CA LEU A 123 8.39 13.54 -14.53
C LEU A 123 8.02 12.83 -15.84
N ASP A 124 6.77 12.42 -16.01
CA ASP A 124 6.36 11.75 -17.26
C ASP A 124 6.31 12.74 -18.42
N VAL A 125 5.97 14.00 -18.17
CA VAL A 125 5.99 15.07 -19.18
C VAL A 125 7.44 15.48 -19.50
N LEU A 126 8.27 15.65 -18.47
CA LEU A 126 9.64 16.12 -18.64
C LEU A 126 10.57 15.04 -19.23
N LEU A 127 10.51 13.83 -18.67
CA LEU A 127 11.45 12.73 -18.97
C LEU A 127 10.84 11.64 -19.87
N GLY A 128 9.52 11.69 -20.09
CA GLY A 128 8.76 10.63 -20.74
C GLY A 128 8.32 9.53 -19.77
N LYS A 129 7.28 8.79 -20.13
CA LYS A 129 6.76 7.64 -19.37
C LYS A 129 7.81 6.54 -19.24
N VAL A 130 7.86 5.88 -18.07
CA VAL A 130 8.67 4.67 -17.87
C VAL A 130 8.14 3.57 -18.77
N LYS A 131 9.02 2.92 -19.52
CA LYS A 131 8.74 1.68 -20.24
C LYS A 131 9.46 0.54 -19.54
N HIS A 132 8.80 -0.61 -19.46
CA HIS A 132 9.34 -1.86 -18.93
C HIS A 132 9.49 -2.88 -20.05
N TRP A 133 10.60 -3.60 -20.06
CA TRP A 133 10.78 -4.79 -20.89
C TRP A 133 11.67 -5.81 -20.16
N LYS A 134 11.57 -7.08 -20.59
CA LYS A 134 12.36 -8.20 -20.07
C LYS A 134 13.52 -8.49 -21.04
N GLU A 135 14.71 -8.76 -20.52
CA GLU A 135 15.88 -9.28 -21.26
C GLU A 135 16.38 -10.56 -20.58
N ASP A 136 17.05 -11.46 -21.33
CA ASP A 136 17.68 -12.69 -20.83
C ASP A 136 16.75 -13.60 -20.02
N GLU A 137 15.63 -13.99 -20.63
CA GLU A 137 14.65 -14.87 -20.01
C GLU A 137 15.16 -16.31 -19.96
N ARG A 138 15.17 -16.89 -18.76
CA ARG A 138 15.49 -18.30 -18.52
C ARG A 138 14.42 -18.91 -17.64
N VAL A 139 13.67 -19.84 -18.20
CA VAL A 139 12.67 -20.64 -17.48
C VAL A 139 13.31 -21.95 -17.01
N VAL A 140 13.11 -22.29 -15.74
CA VAL A 140 13.59 -23.53 -15.14
C VAL A 140 12.46 -24.17 -14.34
N ASP A 141 12.15 -25.44 -14.63
CA ASP A 141 11.26 -26.24 -13.81
C ASP A 141 11.92 -26.55 -12.46
N VAL A 142 11.20 -26.32 -11.37
CA VAL A 142 11.68 -26.51 -10.01
C VAL A 142 10.66 -27.24 -9.15
N LEU A 143 11.16 -27.88 -8.10
CA LEU A 143 10.34 -28.34 -6.98
C LEU A 143 10.49 -27.34 -5.85
N LEU A 144 9.38 -26.74 -5.43
CA LEU A 144 9.29 -25.80 -4.33
C LEU A 144 9.16 -26.60 -3.03
N PRO A 145 10.20 -26.68 -2.19
CA PRO A 145 10.16 -27.51 -0.99
C PRO A 145 9.43 -26.76 0.11
N LEU A 146 8.29 -27.29 0.55
CA LEU A 146 7.59 -26.83 1.74
C LEU A 146 7.53 -27.96 2.78
N PRO A 147 7.32 -27.63 4.07
CA PRO A 147 7.34 -28.63 5.15
C PRO A 147 6.37 -29.79 4.93
N GLU A 148 5.22 -29.55 4.31
CA GLU A 148 4.20 -30.56 4.08
C GLU A 148 4.43 -31.42 2.82
N ARG A 149 4.94 -30.82 1.73
CA ARG A 149 5.30 -31.51 0.49
C ARG A 149 6.07 -30.58 -0.46
N SER A 150 6.66 -31.17 -1.50
CA SER A 150 7.21 -30.41 -2.63
C SER A 150 6.13 -30.12 -3.67
N TYR A 151 6.15 -28.89 -4.22
CA TYR A 151 5.21 -28.45 -5.24
C TYR A 151 5.93 -28.20 -6.56
N PRO A 152 5.45 -28.75 -7.70
CA PRO A 152 6.02 -28.41 -8.99
C PRO A 152 5.71 -26.95 -9.34
N GLY A 153 6.74 -26.23 -9.78
CA GLY A 153 6.65 -24.84 -10.19
C GLY A 153 7.64 -24.52 -11.29
N THR A 154 7.44 -23.38 -11.94
CA THR A 154 8.36 -22.80 -12.92
C THR A 154 8.98 -21.54 -12.34
N VAL A 155 10.29 -21.39 -12.47
CA VAL A 155 11.00 -20.14 -12.15
C VAL A 155 11.46 -19.53 -13.47
N GLU A 156 10.88 -18.38 -13.82
CA GLU A 156 11.37 -17.51 -14.88
C GLU A 156 12.33 -16.48 -14.27
N MET A 157 13.60 -16.55 -14.66
CA MET A 157 14.60 -15.54 -14.33
C MET A 157 14.76 -14.60 -15.51
N TYR A 158 14.76 -13.29 -15.27
CA TYR A 158 14.98 -12.30 -16.33
C TYR A 158 15.58 -11.01 -15.78
N THR A 159 16.21 -10.22 -16.65
CA THR A 159 16.62 -8.85 -16.32
C THR A 159 15.48 -7.89 -16.67
N GLY A 160 14.82 -7.34 -15.65
CA GLY A 160 13.83 -6.29 -15.82
C GLY A 160 14.51 -4.96 -16.09
N ILE A 161 14.06 -4.24 -17.11
CA ILE A 161 14.63 -2.94 -17.49
C ILE A 161 13.54 -1.88 -17.48
N TRP A 162 13.73 -0.87 -16.65
CA TRP A 162 12.87 0.31 -16.54
C TRP A 162 13.61 1.52 -17.10
N LYS A 163 13.16 2.04 -18.24
CA LYS A 163 13.77 3.23 -18.87
C LYS A 163 12.74 4.30 -19.16
N ARG A 164 13.11 5.55 -18.88
CA ARG A 164 12.41 6.72 -19.42
C ARG A 164 13.15 7.19 -20.69
N PRO A 165 12.44 7.67 -21.73
CA PRO A 165 13.05 8.11 -22.99
C PRO A 165 14.26 9.04 -22.84
N ARG A 166 14.24 9.92 -21.82
CA ARG A 166 15.28 10.93 -21.57
C ARG A 166 16.08 10.66 -20.28
N TRP A 167 16.09 9.42 -19.79
CA TRP A 167 16.82 9.04 -18.57
C TRP A 167 17.55 7.71 -18.73
N PHE A 168 18.50 7.46 -17.82
CA PHE A 168 19.21 6.18 -17.74
C PHE A 168 18.23 5.04 -17.42
N ALA A 169 18.57 3.85 -17.92
CA ALA A 169 17.80 2.65 -17.63
C ALA A 169 18.19 2.09 -16.27
N ASP A 170 17.20 1.74 -15.45
CA ASP A 170 17.38 0.93 -14.26
C ASP A 170 17.23 -0.53 -14.65
N ARG A 171 18.21 -1.37 -14.28
CA ARG A 171 18.27 -2.79 -14.63
C ARG A 171 18.33 -3.60 -13.35
N ARG A 172 17.43 -4.57 -13.20
CA ARG A 172 17.37 -5.43 -12.01
C ARG A 172 17.15 -6.88 -12.42
N SER A 173 17.80 -7.79 -11.71
CA SER A 173 17.58 -9.22 -11.88
C SER A 173 16.30 -9.60 -11.16
N MET A 174 15.31 -10.07 -11.91
CA MET A 174 13.99 -10.42 -11.42
C MET A 174 13.78 -11.92 -11.54
N CYS A 175 12.92 -12.43 -10.67
CA CYS A 175 12.38 -13.77 -10.77
C CYS A 175 10.86 -13.76 -10.66
N GLU A 176 10.24 -14.64 -11.42
CA GLU A 176 8.82 -14.93 -11.42
C GLU A 176 8.67 -16.42 -11.17
N VAL A 177 8.15 -16.76 -9.99
CA VAL A 177 7.83 -18.14 -9.62
C VAL A 177 6.36 -18.34 -9.88
N GLU A 178 6.00 -19.34 -10.66
CA GLU A 178 4.62 -19.69 -10.96
C GLU A 178 4.35 -21.15 -10.66
N ILE A 179 3.16 -21.42 -10.14
CA ILE A 179 2.61 -22.76 -10.06
C ILE A 179 1.75 -22.98 -11.31
N PRO A 180 1.96 -24.09 -12.04
CA PRO A 180 1.19 -24.40 -13.24
C PRO A 180 -0.32 -24.29 -13.00
N ARG A 181 -1.04 -23.75 -13.98
CA ARG A 181 -2.49 -23.59 -13.90
C ARG A 181 -3.17 -24.96 -13.68
N GLY A 182 -3.95 -25.07 -12.60
CA GLY A 182 -4.58 -26.33 -12.19
C GLY A 182 -3.71 -27.21 -11.28
N GLY A 183 -2.47 -26.81 -11.01
CA GLY A 183 -1.62 -27.41 -9.99
C GLY A 183 -2.14 -27.11 -8.58
N LYS A 184 -1.89 -28.02 -7.64
CA LYS A 184 -2.17 -27.78 -6.22
C LYS A 184 -1.20 -26.71 -5.73
N ALA A 185 -1.66 -25.52 -5.37
CA ALA A 185 -0.82 -24.49 -4.76
C ALA A 185 -0.73 -24.67 -3.23
N PRO A 186 0.33 -24.18 -2.56
CA PRO A 186 0.41 -24.12 -1.11
C PRO A 186 -0.71 -23.26 -0.54
N GLN A 187 -1.48 -23.84 0.37
CA GLN A 187 -2.65 -23.21 0.97
C GLN A 187 -2.36 -22.69 2.39
N PHE A 188 -3.15 -21.72 2.81
CA PHE A 188 -3.24 -21.18 4.16
C PHE A 188 -4.63 -20.57 4.36
N PRO A 189 -5.12 -20.38 5.60
CA PRO A 189 -6.44 -19.82 5.81
C PRO A 189 -6.59 -18.43 5.19
N GLY A 190 -7.74 -18.19 4.56
CA GLY A 190 -8.12 -16.90 4.03
C GLY A 190 -8.22 -15.81 5.09
N LYS A 191 -8.54 -14.60 4.66
CA LYS A 191 -8.42 -13.44 5.54
C LYS A 191 -9.39 -13.46 6.71
N GLY A 192 -10.56 -14.08 6.53
CA GLY A 192 -11.63 -14.11 7.52
C GLY A 192 -12.22 -12.72 7.81
N GLU A 193 -11.98 -11.74 6.93
CA GLU A 193 -12.45 -10.36 7.10
C GLU A 193 -13.95 -10.23 6.75
N ASN A 194 -14.50 -11.13 5.92
CA ASN A 194 -15.91 -11.15 5.52
C ASN A 194 -16.48 -12.58 5.51
N SER A 195 -17.78 -12.74 5.73
CA SER A 195 -18.47 -14.05 5.79
C SER A 195 -18.46 -14.83 4.46
N TRP A 196 -18.12 -14.17 3.35
CA TRP A 196 -17.97 -14.78 2.03
C TRP A 196 -16.49 -15.01 1.64
N ASP A 197 -15.53 -14.61 2.49
CA ASP A 197 -14.08 -14.76 2.28
C ASP A 197 -13.44 -15.56 3.45
N CYS A 198 -14.11 -16.67 3.79
CA CYS A 198 -13.71 -17.62 4.84
C CYS A 198 -13.06 -18.89 4.28
N GLY A 199 -12.77 -18.96 2.97
CA GLY A 199 -12.13 -20.10 2.34
C GLY A 199 -10.61 -20.12 2.53
N ASP A 200 -9.97 -21.20 2.10
CA ASP A 200 -8.51 -21.29 2.02
C ASP A 200 -7.98 -20.41 0.88
N ASP A 201 -6.89 -19.70 1.14
CA ASP A 201 -6.17 -18.86 0.18
C ASP A 201 -4.85 -19.54 -0.22
N ALA A 202 -4.26 -19.15 -1.34
CA ALA A 202 -3.06 -19.77 -1.87
C ALA A 202 -2.18 -18.80 -2.69
N ILE A 203 -0.87 -19.03 -2.68
CA ILE A 203 0.07 -18.27 -3.51
C ILE A 203 0.33 -19.03 -4.80
N TYR A 204 -0.29 -18.60 -5.90
CA TYR A 204 -0.06 -19.20 -7.23
C TYR A 204 1.20 -18.68 -7.91
N GLY A 205 1.71 -17.52 -7.50
CA GLY A 205 2.95 -17.00 -8.04
C GLY A 205 3.55 -15.89 -7.20
N LEU A 206 4.82 -15.63 -7.44
CA LEU A 206 5.60 -14.60 -6.77
C LEU A 206 6.49 -13.89 -7.78
N HIS A 207 6.39 -12.57 -7.81
CA HIS A 207 7.26 -11.72 -8.61
C HIS A 207 8.16 -10.88 -7.69
N ARG A 208 9.49 -11.09 -7.74
CA ARG A 208 10.48 -10.37 -6.90
C ARG A 208 11.83 -10.21 -7.56
N GLU A 209 12.66 -9.34 -7.00
CA GLU A 209 14.08 -9.22 -7.38
C GLU A 209 14.87 -10.42 -6.82
N CYS A 210 15.60 -11.14 -7.65
CA CYS A 210 16.35 -12.36 -7.30
C CYS A 210 17.52 -12.52 -8.27
N LYS A 211 18.66 -13.01 -7.80
CA LYS A 211 19.85 -13.23 -8.64
C LYS A 211 20.01 -14.67 -9.09
N THR A 212 19.41 -15.62 -8.37
CA THR A 212 19.58 -17.05 -8.61
C THR A 212 18.28 -17.83 -8.44
N VAL A 213 18.17 -18.99 -9.07
CA VAL A 213 17.02 -19.90 -8.93
C VAL A 213 16.83 -20.37 -7.48
N PRO A 214 17.86 -20.81 -6.73
CA PRO A 214 17.69 -21.18 -5.32
C PRO A 214 17.17 -20.02 -4.46
N GLU A 215 17.60 -18.79 -4.74
CA GLU A 215 17.09 -17.59 -4.05
C GLU A 215 15.61 -17.34 -4.36
N ALA A 216 15.19 -17.53 -5.62
CA ALA A 216 13.79 -17.43 -6.03
C ALA A 216 12.90 -18.44 -5.28
N VAL A 217 13.34 -19.70 -5.24
CA VAL A 217 12.67 -20.77 -4.49
C VAL A 217 12.61 -20.42 -3.01
N GLY A 218 13.71 -19.97 -2.40
CA GLY A 218 13.76 -19.57 -1.00
C GLY A 218 12.78 -18.43 -0.67
N LYS A 219 12.71 -17.39 -1.51
CA LYS A 219 11.78 -16.26 -1.33
C LYS A 219 10.32 -16.68 -1.47
N TYR A 220 10.03 -17.62 -2.35
CA TYR A 220 8.69 -18.19 -2.49
C TYR A 220 8.29 -18.95 -1.23
N VAL A 221 9.16 -19.85 -0.75
CA VAL A 221 8.93 -20.62 0.49
C VAL A 221 8.76 -19.68 1.68
N GLU A 222 9.63 -18.68 1.83
CA GLU A 222 9.53 -17.64 2.85
C GLU A 222 8.17 -16.93 2.81
N ALA A 223 7.68 -16.55 1.63
CA ALA A 223 6.40 -15.87 1.48
C ALA A 223 5.21 -16.75 1.91
N VAL A 224 5.24 -18.05 1.61
CA VAL A 224 4.21 -19.00 2.07
C VAL A 224 4.24 -19.14 3.58
N LEU A 225 5.42 -19.41 4.16
CA LEU A 225 5.57 -19.61 5.61
C LEU A 225 5.24 -18.35 6.40
N HIS A 226 5.61 -17.17 5.89
CA HIS A 226 5.27 -15.90 6.51
C HIS A 226 3.75 -15.65 6.53
N ASN A 227 3.03 -16.00 5.46
CA ASN A 227 1.56 -15.90 5.46
C ASN A 227 0.93 -16.89 6.45
N ARG A 228 1.46 -18.11 6.57
CA ARG A 228 1.02 -19.09 7.57
C ARG A 228 1.22 -18.59 9.00
N GLU A 229 2.41 -18.08 9.31
CA GLU A 229 2.73 -17.49 10.61
C GLU A 229 1.79 -16.32 10.93
N ARG A 230 1.59 -15.41 9.97
CA ARG A 230 0.69 -14.26 10.11
C ARG A 230 -0.76 -14.68 10.38
N ARG A 231 -1.19 -15.82 9.85
CA ARG A 231 -2.53 -16.39 10.02
C ARG A 231 -2.63 -17.33 11.23
N GLY A 232 -1.53 -17.56 11.95
CA GLY A 232 -1.51 -18.39 13.16
C GLY A 232 -1.69 -19.88 12.92
N VAL A 233 -1.32 -20.39 11.73
CA VAL A 233 -1.39 -21.82 11.41
C VAL A 233 -0.03 -22.50 11.48
N ALA A 234 -0.05 -23.82 11.64
CA ALA A 234 1.14 -24.66 11.69
C ALA A 234 1.96 -24.56 10.39
N PHE A 235 3.28 -24.74 10.51
CA PHE A 235 4.20 -24.66 9.38
C PHE A 235 3.93 -25.72 8.30
N ASP A 236 3.41 -26.87 8.71
CA ASP A 236 3.01 -28.01 7.90
C ASP A 236 1.50 -28.00 7.55
N TYR A 237 0.85 -26.84 7.65
CA TYR A 237 -0.56 -26.71 7.33
C TYR A 237 -0.85 -27.22 5.92
N ASN A 238 -1.60 -28.31 5.87
CA ASN A 238 -2.17 -28.89 4.68
C ASN A 238 -3.66 -29.04 4.97
N PRO A 239 -4.53 -28.17 4.41
CA PRO A 239 -5.96 -28.37 4.58
C PRO A 239 -6.28 -29.75 4.05
N LYS A 240 -6.97 -30.54 4.88
CA LYS A 240 -7.36 -31.91 4.54
C LYS A 240 -8.00 -31.85 3.16
N GLU A 241 -7.48 -32.64 2.23
CA GLU A 241 -8.15 -32.85 0.94
C GLU A 241 -9.61 -33.11 1.30
N ALA A 242 -10.51 -32.21 0.87
CA ALA A 242 -11.93 -32.44 1.03
C ALA A 242 -12.21 -33.76 0.31
N THR A 243 -12.24 -34.84 1.09
CA THR A 243 -12.79 -36.12 0.68
C THR A 243 -14.18 -35.80 0.19
N GLY A 244 -14.37 -35.97 -1.13
CA GLY A 244 -15.69 -35.94 -1.75
C GLY A 244 -16.62 -36.97 -1.13
#